data_AF-A0A8J3HU14-F1
#
_entry.id   AF-A0A8J3HU14-F1
#
_cell.length_a   1.000
_cell.length_b   1.000
_cell.length_c   1.000
_cell.angle_alpha   90.00
_cell.angle_beta   90.00
_cell.angle_gamma   90.00
#
_symmetry.space_group_name_H-M   'P 1'
#
loop_
_entity.id
_entity.type
_entity.pdbx_description
1 polymer ?
#
loop_
_entity_poly.entity_id
_entity_poly.type
_entity_poly.pdbx_seq_one_letter_code
_entity_poly.pdbx_strand_id
1 'polypeptide(L)'
;MVEETTSPGRWRRIGLAGLVALLLGLAIGFVGTNLVHRASLPADDSAAAGFARDMSSHHAQAVAMGMIAADRATSPAVRSLGADIALTQQSQIGMMRQWLRDWGLNVNTAAKPMAWMPDANGGVEGNLMPGMATPEEMTALDKATGRDVDRLFLQMMIKHHLGGVHMVDGVLAATDQPDVVWLAGSMKAGQQGEIAAMQQLQQVLGFS
;
A
#
# COMPACT_ATOMS: atom_id res chain seq x y z
N MET A 1 11.61 64.14 -51.05
CA MET A 1 11.25 63.57 -49.73
C MET A 1 10.94 62.10 -49.98
N VAL A 2 11.76 61.19 -49.46
CA VAL A 2 11.85 59.77 -49.88
C VAL A 2 10.71 58.96 -49.27
N GLU A 3 9.97 58.19 -50.07
CA GLU A 3 8.97 57.21 -49.61
C GLU A 3 9.67 55.94 -49.12
N GLU A 4 9.41 55.56 -47.87
CA GLU A 4 9.96 54.37 -47.23
C GLU A 4 9.02 53.17 -47.45
N THR A 5 9.35 52.30 -48.41
CA THR A 5 8.58 51.07 -48.66
C THR A 5 8.92 50.02 -47.61
N THR A 6 8.06 49.82 -46.60
CA THR A 6 8.21 48.70 -45.66
C THR A 6 7.78 47.39 -46.33
N SER A 7 8.74 46.48 -46.56
CA SER A 7 8.47 45.20 -47.24
C SER A 7 7.58 44.28 -46.38
N PRO A 8 6.37 43.89 -46.85
CA PRO A 8 5.40 43.10 -46.09
C PRO A 8 5.86 41.66 -45.79
N GLY A 9 6.92 41.18 -46.47
CA GLY A 9 7.48 39.83 -46.24
C GLY A 9 8.32 39.70 -44.97
N ARG A 10 8.93 40.80 -44.48
CA ARG A 10 9.84 40.78 -43.33
C ARG A 10 9.08 40.56 -42.02
N TRP A 11 7.94 41.22 -41.86
CA TRP A 11 7.07 41.08 -40.68
C TRP A 11 6.40 39.70 -40.58
N ARG A 12 6.01 39.10 -41.70
CA ARG A 12 5.50 37.70 -41.74
C ARG A 12 6.58 36.69 -41.34
N ARG A 13 7.83 36.87 -41.75
CA ARG A 13 8.95 35.98 -41.40
C ARG A 13 9.36 36.10 -39.93
N ILE A 14 9.37 37.32 -39.38
CA ILE A 14 9.63 37.55 -37.95
C ILE A 14 8.49 36.96 -37.10
N GLY A 15 7.23 37.15 -37.50
CA GLY A 15 6.08 36.53 -36.83
C GLY A 15 6.11 35.00 -36.85
N LEU A 16 6.50 34.40 -37.98
CA LEU A 16 6.62 32.94 -38.10
C LEU A 16 7.79 32.38 -37.26
N ALA A 17 8.94 33.04 -37.27
CA ALA A 17 10.10 32.63 -36.46
C ALA A 17 9.81 32.74 -34.95
N GLY A 18 9.11 33.79 -34.51
CA GLY A 18 8.67 33.94 -33.13
C GLY A 18 7.67 32.86 -32.70
N LEU A 19 6.72 32.50 -33.57
CA LEU A 19 5.77 31.42 -33.30
C LEU A 19 6.45 30.05 -33.19
N VAL A 20 7.42 29.74 -34.06
CA VAL A 20 8.19 28.49 -34.00
C VAL A 20 9.03 28.42 -32.72
N ALA A 21 9.68 29.51 -32.33
CA ALA A 21 10.45 29.56 -31.09
C ALA A 21 9.57 29.35 -29.84
N LEU A 22 8.36 29.94 -29.82
CA LEU A 22 7.40 29.75 -28.74
C LEU A 22 6.91 28.29 -28.65
N LEU A 23 6.57 27.67 -29.78
CA LEU A 23 6.13 26.27 -29.83
C LEU A 23 7.24 25.31 -29.40
N LEU A 24 8.50 25.58 -29.78
CA LEU A 24 9.65 24.80 -29.32
C LEU A 24 9.89 24.98 -27.81
N GLY A 25 9.76 26.20 -27.27
CA GLY A 25 9.87 26.45 -25.84
C GLY A 25 8.80 25.72 -25.02
N LEU A 26 7.54 25.73 -25.49
CA LEU A 26 6.44 24.99 -24.87
C LEU A 26 6.66 23.48 -24.96
N ALA A 27 7.14 22.97 -26.09
CA ALA A 27 7.46 21.56 -26.26
C ALA A 27 8.62 21.12 -25.34
N ILE A 28 9.69 21.90 -25.25
CA ILE A 28 10.83 21.63 -24.36
C ILE A 28 10.39 21.70 -22.89
N GLY A 29 9.59 22.71 -22.52
CA GLY A 29 9.03 22.82 -21.17
C GLY A 29 8.15 21.63 -20.82
N PHE A 30 7.22 21.26 -21.71
CA PHE A 30 6.35 20.10 -21.52
C PHE A 30 7.14 18.79 -21.42
N VAL A 31 8.11 18.56 -22.32
CA VAL A 31 8.96 17.36 -22.28
C VAL A 31 9.83 17.35 -21.02
N GLY A 32 10.45 18.48 -20.67
CA GLY A 32 11.27 18.62 -19.46
C GLY A 32 10.49 18.36 -18.18
N THR A 33 9.32 18.97 -18.02
CA THR A 33 8.45 18.74 -16.85
C THR A 33 7.98 17.28 -16.78
N ASN A 34 7.60 16.67 -17.89
CA ASN A 34 7.19 15.25 -17.92
C ASN A 34 8.36 14.31 -17.56
N LEU A 35 9.57 14.59 -18.03
CA LEU A 35 10.75 13.80 -17.69
C LEU A 35 11.10 13.91 -16.20
N VAL A 36 11.03 15.12 -15.63
CA VAL A 36 11.24 15.33 -14.18
C VAL A 36 10.15 14.63 -13.36
N HIS A 37 8.89 14.73 -13.76
CA HIS A 37 7.78 14.05 -13.06
C HIS A 37 7.94 12.52 -13.07
N ARG A 38 8.31 11.94 -14.21
CA ARG A 38 8.57 10.49 -14.31
C ARG A 38 9.78 10.05 -13.50
N ALA A 39 10.84 10.87 -13.44
CA ALA A 39 11.99 10.63 -12.58
C ALA A 39 11.65 10.70 -11.08
N SER A 40 10.49 11.29 -10.73
CA SER A 40 10.02 11.43 -9.34
C SER A 40 9.14 10.27 -8.88
N LEU A 41 8.70 9.38 -9.79
CA LEU A 41 7.85 8.25 -9.43
C LEU A 41 8.69 7.11 -8.85
N PRO A 42 8.16 6.37 -7.85
CA PRO A 42 8.85 5.18 -7.33
C PRO A 42 9.16 4.17 -8.44
N ALA A 43 10.39 3.65 -8.45
CA ALA A 43 10.79 2.56 -9.32
C ALA A 43 10.11 1.24 -8.93
N ASP A 44 10.08 0.28 -9.85
CA ASP A 44 9.42 -1.03 -9.65
C ASP A 44 9.98 -1.83 -8.47
N ASP A 45 11.28 -1.71 -8.21
CA ASP A 45 12.04 -2.36 -7.14
C ASP A 45 12.18 -1.49 -5.89
N SER A 46 11.52 -0.32 -5.85
CA SER A 46 11.56 0.57 -4.68
C SER A 46 10.87 -0.03 -3.45
N ALA A 47 11.27 0.44 -2.26
CA ALA A 47 10.60 0.13 -1.00
C ALA A 47 9.10 0.42 -1.02
N ALA A 48 8.70 1.56 -1.60
CA ALA A 48 7.30 1.95 -1.73
C ALA A 48 6.49 0.94 -2.58
N ALA A 49 7.02 0.56 -3.75
CA ALA A 49 6.35 -0.39 -4.65
C ALA A 49 6.30 -1.80 -4.05
N GLY A 50 7.40 -2.26 -3.46
CA GLY A 50 7.48 -3.56 -2.78
C GLY A 50 6.51 -3.65 -1.60
N PHE A 51 6.53 -2.66 -0.71
CA PHE A 51 5.61 -2.58 0.43
C PHE A 51 4.15 -2.57 -0.02
N ALA A 52 3.80 -1.77 -1.03
CA ALA A 52 2.42 -1.71 -1.52
C ALA A 52 1.90 -3.07 -2.01
N ARG A 53 2.73 -3.89 -2.67
CA ARG A 53 2.37 -5.24 -3.14
C ARG A 53 2.27 -6.24 -2.00
N ASP A 54 3.28 -6.24 -1.14
CA ASP A 54 3.41 -7.18 -0.05
C ASP A 54 2.35 -6.93 1.02
N MET A 55 2.20 -5.68 1.46
CA MET A 55 1.15 -5.31 2.42
C MET A 55 -0.25 -5.50 1.85
N SER A 56 -0.47 -5.32 0.54
CA SER A 56 -1.76 -5.67 -0.09
C SER A 56 -2.08 -7.16 0.03
N SER A 57 -1.07 -8.02 -0.13
CA SER A 57 -1.23 -9.48 -0.02
C SER A 57 -1.40 -9.91 1.44
N HIS A 58 -0.67 -9.26 2.35
CA HIS A 58 -0.79 -9.44 3.80
C HIS A 58 -2.20 -9.06 4.28
N HIS A 59 -2.67 -7.86 3.92
CA HIS A 59 -4.02 -7.41 4.23
C HIS A 59 -5.12 -8.30 3.65
N ALA A 60 -4.92 -8.91 2.48
CA ALA A 60 -5.92 -9.81 1.91
C ALA A 60 -6.19 -11.03 2.83
N GLN A 61 -5.18 -11.51 3.57
CA GLN A 61 -5.36 -12.58 4.54
C GLN A 61 -6.11 -12.09 5.79
N ALA A 62 -5.81 -10.89 6.29
CA ALA A 62 -6.59 -10.29 7.38
C ALA A 62 -8.06 -10.07 7.01
N VAL A 63 -8.35 -9.63 5.78
CA VAL A 63 -9.73 -9.52 5.28
C VAL A 63 -10.42 -10.89 5.31
N ALA A 64 -9.75 -11.94 4.84
CA ALA A 64 -10.31 -13.29 4.89
C ALA A 64 -10.60 -13.74 6.33
N MET A 65 -9.65 -13.60 7.26
CA MET A 65 -9.85 -13.94 8.67
C MET A 65 -10.96 -13.10 9.32
N GLY A 66 -11.00 -11.79 9.04
CA GLY A 66 -11.99 -10.86 9.56
C GLY A 66 -13.41 -11.20 9.11
N MET A 67 -13.58 -11.57 7.84
CA MET A 67 -14.87 -12.02 7.31
C MET A 67 -15.35 -13.33 7.96
N ILE A 68 -14.43 -14.26 8.26
CA ILE A 68 -14.76 -15.48 9.01
C ILE A 68 -15.29 -15.12 10.41
N ALA A 69 -14.59 -14.24 11.12
CA ALA A 69 -15.00 -13.82 12.46
C ALA A 69 -16.32 -13.03 12.46
N ALA A 70 -16.51 -12.11 11.51
CA ALA A 70 -17.75 -11.33 11.40
C ALA A 70 -18.99 -12.21 11.20
N ASP A 71 -18.84 -13.28 10.42
CA ASP A 71 -19.91 -14.24 10.13
C ASP A 71 -20.14 -15.24 11.28
N ARG A 72 -19.06 -15.81 11.83
CA ARG A 72 -19.13 -17.05 12.63
C ARG A 72 -18.69 -16.94 14.09
N ALA A 73 -18.07 -15.83 14.51
CA ALA A 73 -17.67 -15.69 15.92
C ALA A 73 -18.88 -15.64 16.87
N THR A 74 -18.73 -16.16 18.08
CA THR A 74 -19.81 -16.21 19.07
C THR A 74 -19.93 -14.92 19.87
N SER A 75 -18.83 -14.22 20.10
CA SER A 75 -18.82 -12.92 20.77
C SER A 75 -19.22 -11.81 19.80
N PRO A 76 -20.28 -11.02 20.09
CA PRO A 76 -20.64 -9.86 19.27
C PRO A 76 -19.48 -8.87 19.10
N ALA A 77 -18.65 -8.70 20.12
CA ALA A 77 -17.50 -7.81 20.05
C ALA A 77 -16.42 -8.33 19.07
N VAL A 78 -16.20 -9.64 19.01
CA VAL A 78 -15.27 -10.24 18.06
C VAL A 78 -15.82 -10.15 16.64
N ARG A 79 -17.13 -10.32 16.45
CA ARG A 79 -17.79 -10.14 15.13
C ARG A 79 -17.61 -8.71 14.61
N SER A 80 -17.88 -7.70 15.45
CA SER A 80 -17.70 -6.30 15.07
C SER A 80 -16.24 -6.00 14.74
N LEU A 81 -15.31 -6.43 15.59
CA LEU A 81 -13.88 -6.24 15.34
C LEU A 81 -13.43 -6.89 14.03
N GLY A 82 -13.88 -8.11 13.74
CA GLY A 82 -13.58 -8.79 12.47
C GLY A 82 -14.08 -8.02 11.25
N ALA A 83 -15.29 -7.46 11.33
CA ALA A 83 -15.86 -6.64 10.26
C ALA A 83 -15.07 -5.32 10.08
N ASP A 84 -14.73 -4.64 11.16
CA ASP A 84 -14.00 -3.36 11.13
C ASP A 84 -12.59 -3.52 10.53
N ILE A 85 -11.88 -4.58 10.94
CA ILE A 85 -10.57 -4.94 10.37
C ILE A 85 -10.70 -5.24 8.87
N ALA A 86 -11.68 -6.07 8.49
CA ALA A 86 -11.88 -6.42 7.08
C ALA A 86 -12.17 -5.19 6.21
N LEU A 87 -13.04 -4.29 6.67
CA LEU A 87 -13.37 -3.07 5.93
C LEU A 87 -12.16 -2.12 5.81
N THR A 88 -11.45 -1.90 6.92
CA THR A 88 -10.30 -0.99 6.96
C THR A 88 -9.17 -1.50 6.07
N GLN A 89 -8.78 -2.77 6.22
CA GLN A 89 -7.70 -3.35 5.44
C GLN A 89 -8.07 -3.52 3.97
N GLN A 90 -9.34 -3.77 3.63
CA GLN A 90 -9.81 -3.79 2.25
C GLN A 90 -9.70 -2.40 1.58
N SER A 91 -10.00 -1.33 2.30
CA SER A 91 -9.80 0.04 1.82
C SER A 91 -8.32 0.34 1.57
N GLN A 92 -7.45 -0.09 2.48
CA GLN A 92 -6.01 0.09 2.38
C GLN A 92 -5.39 -0.69 1.20
N ILE A 93 -5.86 -1.91 0.91
CA ILE A 93 -5.52 -2.63 -0.34
C ILE A 93 -5.88 -1.79 -1.57
N GLY A 94 -7.05 -1.15 -1.57
CA GLY A 94 -7.51 -0.29 -2.65
C GLY A 94 -6.54 0.88 -2.92
N MET A 95 -6.14 1.56 -1.85
CA MET A 95 -5.17 2.68 -1.91
C MET A 95 -3.81 2.23 -2.46
N MET A 96 -3.23 1.17 -1.88
CA MET A 96 -1.91 0.66 -2.30
C MET A 96 -1.89 0.18 -3.76
N ARG A 97 -2.95 -0.52 -4.20
CA ARG A 97 -3.09 -0.94 -5.60
C ARG A 97 -3.31 0.24 -6.53
N GLN A 98 -3.97 1.30 -6.08
CA GLN A 98 -4.15 2.52 -6.86
C GLN A 98 -2.82 3.25 -7.06
N TRP A 99 -2.01 3.38 -6.02
CA TRP A 99 -0.66 3.94 -6.14
C TRP A 99 0.19 3.22 -7.17
N LEU A 100 0.21 1.88 -7.14
CA LEU A 100 0.94 1.10 -8.14
C LEU A 100 0.49 1.43 -9.56
N ARG A 101 -0.82 1.59 -9.80
CA ARG A 101 -1.35 2.01 -11.11
C ARG A 101 -0.94 3.43 -11.48
N ASP A 102 -1.02 4.37 -10.53
CA ASP A 102 -0.66 5.77 -10.75
C ASP A 102 0.84 5.94 -11.04
N TRP A 103 1.68 5.09 -10.45
CA TRP A 103 3.11 5.01 -10.72
C TRP A 103 3.44 4.23 -12.02
N GLY A 104 2.43 3.68 -12.71
CA GLY A 104 2.63 2.89 -13.94
C GLY A 104 3.22 1.51 -13.70
N LEU A 105 3.12 0.99 -12.47
CA LEU A 105 3.68 -0.29 -12.03
C LEU A 105 2.62 -1.39 -12.00
N ASN A 106 3.06 -2.64 -12.14
CA ASN A 106 2.18 -3.79 -11.99
C ASN A 106 1.83 -4.02 -10.52
N VAL A 107 0.57 -4.40 -10.25
CA VAL A 107 0.11 -4.79 -8.90
C VAL A 107 0.71 -6.10 -8.40
N ASN A 108 1.26 -6.90 -9.32
CA ASN A 108 1.95 -8.15 -9.03
C ASN A 108 3.44 -7.99 -9.37
N THR A 109 4.29 -8.75 -8.67
CA THR A 109 5.72 -8.83 -8.96
C THR A 109 6.18 -10.28 -8.90
N ALA A 110 7.26 -10.60 -9.62
CA ALA A 110 7.97 -11.87 -9.52
C ALA A 110 9.06 -11.84 -8.42
N ALA A 111 9.31 -10.67 -7.82
CA ALA A 111 10.22 -10.54 -6.69
C ALA A 111 9.74 -11.40 -5.52
N LYS A 112 10.70 -11.88 -4.71
CA LYS A 112 10.37 -12.58 -3.46
C LYS A 112 9.67 -11.61 -2.50
N PRO A 113 8.74 -12.10 -1.66
CA PRO A 113 8.19 -11.30 -0.57
C PRO A 113 9.31 -10.68 0.25
N MET A 114 9.10 -9.43 0.66
CA MET A 114 10.01 -8.61 1.46
C MET A 114 11.34 -8.26 0.78
N ALA A 115 11.56 -8.56 -0.51
CA ALA A 115 12.82 -8.23 -1.20
C ALA A 115 13.19 -6.75 -1.19
N TRP A 116 12.21 -5.88 -0.94
CA TRP A 116 12.36 -4.44 -0.83
C TRP A 116 12.89 -3.97 0.54
N MET A 117 12.92 -4.86 1.54
CA MET A 117 13.38 -4.56 2.90
C MET A 117 14.85 -4.99 3.09
N PRO A 118 15.76 -4.10 3.52
CA PRO A 118 17.20 -4.40 3.62
C PRO A 118 17.54 -5.61 4.51
N ASP A 119 16.74 -5.87 5.56
CA ASP A 119 16.95 -6.95 6.54
C ASP A 119 15.91 -8.09 6.41
N ALA A 120 15.39 -8.34 5.20
CA ALA A 120 14.31 -9.30 4.92
C ALA A 120 14.55 -10.74 5.42
N ASN A 121 15.82 -11.11 5.69
CA ASN A 121 16.19 -12.43 6.20
C ASN A 121 15.60 -12.75 7.59
N GLY A 122 15.17 -11.73 8.36
CA GLY A 122 14.67 -11.91 9.73
C GLY A 122 13.17 -12.20 9.87
N GLY A 123 12.40 -12.22 8.77
CA GLY A 123 10.94 -12.25 8.86
C GLY A 123 10.19 -13.13 7.85
N VAL A 124 10.89 -13.73 6.89
CA VAL A 124 10.28 -14.61 5.88
C VAL A 124 10.51 -16.08 6.24
N GLU A 125 9.50 -16.72 6.82
CA GLU A 125 9.50 -18.16 7.10
C GLU A 125 8.67 -18.90 6.04
N GLY A 126 9.26 -19.85 5.31
CA GLY A 126 8.51 -20.65 4.33
C GLY A 126 7.88 -19.85 3.16
N ASN A 127 8.47 -18.71 2.78
CA ASN A 127 7.91 -17.71 1.84
C ASN A 127 6.67 -16.94 2.35
N LEU A 128 6.34 -17.04 3.63
CA LEU A 128 5.31 -16.21 4.25
C LEU A 128 5.93 -14.92 4.78
N MET A 129 5.22 -13.81 4.59
CA MET A 129 5.56 -12.54 5.23
C MET A 129 5.36 -12.64 6.75
N PRO A 130 6.04 -11.78 7.54
CA PRO A 130 5.91 -11.78 8.99
C PRO A 130 4.46 -11.83 9.46
N GLY A 131 4.16 -12.72 10.40
CA GLY A 131 2.85 -12.81 11.06
C GLY A 131 1.74 -13.47 10.23
N MET A 132 1.93 -13.73 8.94
CA MET A 132 0.94 -14.43 8.12
C MET A 132 0.62 -15.81 8.71
N ALA A 133 -0.66 -16.16 8.67
CA ALA A 133 -1.15 -17.48 8.98
C ALA A 133 -0.74 -18.49 7.90
N THR A 134 -0.39 -19.70 8.31
CA THR A 134 -0.14 -20.80 7.36
C THR A 134 -1.46 -21.29 6.74
N PRO A 135 -1.42 -22.04 5.62
CA PRO A 135 -2.61 -22.68 5.06
C PRO A 135 -3.35 -23.58 6.06
N GLU A 136 -2.61 -24.27 6.93
CA GLU A 136 -3.17 -25.14 7.97
C GLU A 136 -3.88 -24.31 9.05
N GLU A 137 -3.28 -23.20 9.50
CA GLU A 137 -3.91 -22.27 10.45
C GLU A 137 -5.19 -21.66 9.86
N MET A 138 -5.17 -21.22 8.59
CA MET A 138 -6.36 -20.72 7.90
C MET A 138 -7.46 -21.80 7.77
N THR A 139 -7.07 -23.04 7.47
CA THR A 139 -8.00 -24.19 7.42
C THR A 139 -8.59 -24.49 8.80
N ALA A 140 -7.79 -24.35 9.86
CA ALA A 140 -8.26 -24.54 11.23
C ALA A 140 -9.28 -23.46 11.62
N LEU A 141 -9.02 -22.19 11.31
CA LEU A 141 -9.96 -21.10 11.53
C LEU A 141 -11.26 -21.30 10.73
N ASP A 142 -11.17 -21.72 9.47
CA ASP A 142 -12.35 -21.98 8.65
C ASP A 142 -13.21 -23.15 9.16
N LYS A 143 -12.58 -24.18 9.76
CA LYS A 143 -13.31 -25.31 10.35
C LYS A 143 -13.73 -25.07 11.80
N ALA A 144 -13.28 -23.98 12.41
CA ALA A 144 -13.58 -23.68 13.79
C ALA A 144 -15.09 -23.43 13.97
N THR A 145 -15.60 -23.78 15.15
CA THR A 145 -17.00 -23.57 15.50
C THR A 145 -17.12 -23.04 16.91
N GLY A 146 -18.21 -22.34 17.18
CA GLY A 146 -18.46 -21.79 18.51
C GLY A 146 -17.31 -20.89 18.98
N ARG A 147 -16.93 -21.04 20.24
CA ARG A 147 -15.89 -20.23 20.88
C ARG A 147 -14.48 -20.41 20.31
N ASP A 148 -14.24 -21.48 19.55
CA ASP A 148 -12.93 -21.66 18.90
C ASP A 148 -12.72 -20.67 17.76
N VAL A 149 -13.79 -20.19 17.11
CA VAL A 149 -13.68 -19.12 16.09
C VAL A 149 -13.12 -17.86 16.75
N ASP A 150 -13.69 -17.45 17.89
CA ASP A 150 -13.25 -16.29 18.64
C ASP A 150 -11.77 -16.41 19.06
N ARG A 151 -11.40 -17.55 19.65
CA ARG A 151 -10.04 -17.79 20.14
C ARG A 151 -9.02 -17.77 19.01
N LEU A 152 -9.26 -18.53 17.94
CA LEU A 152 -8.31 -18.65 16.83
C LEU A 152 -8.18 -17.32 16.09
N PHE A 153 -9.29 -16.63 15.82
CA PHE A 153 -9.25 -15.31 15.19
C PHE A 153 -8.39 -14.32 15.99
N LEU A 154 -8.63 -14.18 17.29
CA LEU A 154 -7.88 -13.25 18.14
C LEU A 154 -6.39 -13.60 18.19
N GLN A 155 -6.04 -14.88 18.38
CA GLN A 155 -4.65 -15.34 18.43
C GLN A 155 -3.92 -15.08 17.11
N MET A 156 -4.53 -15.47 15.98
CA MET A 156 -3.94 -15.34 14.66
C MET A 156 -3.85 -13.88 14.23
N MET A 157 -4.88 -13.06 14.47
CA MET A 157 -4.88 -11.66 14.07
C MET A 157 -3.91 -10.81 14.90
N ILE A 158 -3.67 -11.13 16.18
CA ILE A 158 -2.59 -10.48 16.96
C ILE A 158 -1.22 -10.77 16.31
N LYS A 159 -0.93 -12.04 16.00
CA LYS A 159 0.33 -12.44 15.33
C LYS A 159 0.47 -11.75 13.97
N HIS A 160 -0.62 -11.69 13.20
CA HIS A 160 -0.69 -11.04 11.91
C HIS A 160 -0.37 -9.55 12.02
N HIS A 161 -1.00 -8.82 12.95
CA HIS A 161 -0.76 -7.39 13.15
C HIS A 161 0.64 -7.06 13.64
N LEU A 162 1.24 -7.91 14.49
CA LEU A 162 2.64 -7.74 14.89
C LEU A 162 3.57 -7.82 13.68
N GLY A 163 3.30 -8.75 12.76
CA GLY A 163 4.00 -8.84 11.48
C GLY A 163 3.77 -7.63 10.57
N GLY A 164 2.53 -7.14 10.49
CA GLY A 164 2.18 -5.94 9.74
C GLY A 164 2.88 -4.69 10.27
N VAL A 165 2.97 -4.53 11.60
CA VAL A 165 3.74 -3.44 12.23
C VAL A 165 5.23 -3.53 11.88
N HIS A 166 5.81 -4.74 11.89
CA HIS A 166 7.20 -4.94 11.47
C HIS A 166 7.44 -4.52 10.01
N MET A 167 6.54 -4.88 9.09
CA MET A 167 6.62 -4.45 7.69
C MET A 167 6.48 -2.92 7.57
N VAL A 168 5.59 -2.31 8.34
CA VAL A 168 5.43 -0.85 8.39
C VAL A 168 6.71 -0.16 8.87
N ASP A 169 7.37 -0.68 9.91
CA ASP A 169 8.64 -0.13 10.38
C ASP A 169 9.73 -0.24 9.33
N GLY A 170 9.75 -1.35 8.56
CA GLY A 170 10.64 -1.51 7.42
C GLY A 170 10.43 -0.45 6.34
N VAL A 171 9.19 -0.17 5.93
CA VAL A 171 8.95 0.81 4.86
C VAL A 171 9.25 2.24 5.33
N LEU A 172 8.92 2.58 6.57
CA LEU A 172 9.20 3.90 7.15
C LEU A 172 10.71 4.19 7.25
N ALA A 173 11.55 3.16 7.32
CA ALA A 173 13.00 3.29 7.28
C ALA A 173 13.58 3.35 5.85
N ALA A 174 12.81 2.94 4.84
CA ALA A 174 13.30 2.68 3.48
C ALA A 174 12.72 3.60 2.40
N THR A 175 11.74 4.45 2.73
CA THR A 175 11.16 5.41 1.77
C THR A 175 10.82 6.75 2.41
N ASP A 176 10.90 7.80 1.60
CA ASP A 176 10.43 9.15 1.90
C ASP A 176 9.16 9.52 1.11
N GLN A 177 8.56 8.58 0.37
CA GLN A 177 7.35 8.81 -0.41
C GLN A 177 6.19 9.25 0.51
N PRO A 178 5.69 10.50 0.40
CA PRO A 178 4.82 11.09 1.43
C PRO A 178 3.53 10.30 1.69
N ASP A 179 2.87 9.84 0.63
CA ASP A 179 1.61 9.09 0.73
C ASP A 179 1.82 7.73 1.44
N VAL A 180 2.97 7.08 1.16
CA VAL A 180 3.33 5.80 1.78
C VAL A 180 3.63 6.00 3.25
N VAL A 181 4.45 7.01 3.59
CA VAL A 181 4.78 7.33 4.99
C VAL A 181 3.53 7.64 5.80
N TRP A 182 2.62 8.45 5.25
CA TRP A 182 1.37 8.80 5.92
C TRP A 182 0.49 7.57 6.19
N LEU A 183 0.25 6.76 5.16
CA LEU A 183 -0.60 5.57 5.31
C LEU A 183 0.03 4.55 6.26
N ALA A 184 1.34 4.30 6.12
CA ALA A 184 2.06 3.36 6.97
C ALA A 184 2.00 3.81 8.44
N GLY A 185 2.17 5.10 8.73
CA GLY A 185 1.96 5.65 10.07
C GLY A 185 0.55 5.41 10.62
N SER A 186 -0.48 5.62 9.79
CA SER A 186 -1.87 5.33 10.16
C SER A 186 -2.12 3.84 10.40
N MET A 187 -1.57 2.96 9.56
CA MET A 187 -1.64 1.51 9.72
C MET A 187 -0.99 1.05 11.04
N LYS A 188 0.18 1.60 11.40
CA LYS A 188 0.85 1.27 12.65
C LYS A 188 -0.03 1.58 13.86
N ALA A 189 -0.56 2.80 13.91
CA ALA A 189 -1.43 3.24 15.00
C ALA A 189 -2.72 2.40 15.09
N GLY A 190 -3.36 2.13 13.94
CA GLY A 190 -4.55 1.27 13.87
C GLY A 190 -4.28 -0.15 14.36
N GLN A 191 -3.25 -0.81 13.83
CA GLN A 191 -2.89 -2.18 14.20
C GLN A 191 -2.49 -2.30 15.67
N GLN A 192 -1.78 -1.31 16.24
CA GLN A 192 -1.45 -1.30 17.67
C GLN A 192 -2.70 -1.16 18.55
N GLY A 193 -3.66 -0.31 18.16
CA GLY A 193 -4.94 -0.20 18.85
C GLY A 193 -5.77 -1.49 18.78
N GLU A 194 -5.81 -2.12 17.61
CA GLU A 194 -6.49 -3.40 17.39
C GLU A 194 -5.84 -4.54 18.18
N ILE A 195 -4.51 -4.60 18.28
CA ILE A 195 -3.80 -5.55 19.15
C ILE A 195 -4.26 -5.40 20.60
N ALA A 196 -4.28 -4.17 21.12
CA ALA A 196 -4.72 -3.92 22.50
C ALA A 196 -6.19 -4.35 22.72
N ALA A 197 -7.08 -4.05 21.76
CA ALA A 197 -8.46 -4.49 21.80
C ALA A 197 -8.61 -6.02 21.78
N MET A 198 -7.83 -6.71 20.93
CA MET A 198 -7.83 -8.17 20.86
C MET A 198 -7.33 -8.81 22.15
N GLN A 199 -6.25 -8.29 22.73
CA GLN A 199 -5.71 -8.77 24.02
C GLN A 199 -6.74 -8.57 25.14
N GLN A 200 -7.42 -7.43 25.16
CA GLN A 200 -8.50 -7.19 26.11
C GLN A 200 -9.65 -8.19 25.93
N LEU A 201 -10.04 -8.48 24.67
CA LEU A 201 -11.07 -9.49 24.38
C LEU A 201 -10.64 -10.89 24.79
N GLN A 202 -9.38 -11.27 24.59
CA GLN A 202 -8.86 -12.55 25.08
C GLN A 202 -9.02 -12.67 26.59
N GLN A 203 -8.65 -11.62 27.35
CA GLN A 203 -8.81 -11.61 28.81
C GLN A 203 -10.28 -11.72 29.23
N VAL A 204 -11.17 -10.91 28.65
CA VAL A 204 -12.61 -10.90 28.98
C VAL A 204 -13.27 -12.22 28.66
N LEU A 205 -12.86 -12.87 27.56
CA LEU A 205 -13.40 -14.15 27.15
C LEU A 205 -12.71 -15.32 27.87
N GLY A 206 -11.62 -15.10 28.59
CA GLY A 206 -10.89 -16.17 29.29
C GLY A 206 -10.08 -17.07 28.34
N PHE A 207 -9.53 -16.50 27.27
CA PHE A 207 -8.55 -17.15 26.42
C PHE A 207 -7.13 -16.81 26.91
N SER A 208 -6.26 -17.82 26.95
CA SER A 208 -4.83 -17.69 27.27
C SER A 208 -4.00 -17.46 26.03
#